data_AF-A0A838L173-F1
#
_entry.id   AF-A0A838L173-F1
#
_cell.length_a   1.000
_cell.length_b   1.000
_cell.length_c   1.000
_cell.angle_alpha   90.00
_cell.angle_beta   90.00
_cell.angle_gamma   90.00
#
_symmetry.space_group_name_H-M   'P 1'
#
loop_
_entity.id
_entity.type
_entity.pdbx_description
1 polymer ?
#
loop_
_entity_poly.entity_id
_entity_poly.type
_entity_poly.pdbx_seq_one_letter_code
_entity_poly.pdbx_strand_id
1 'polypeptide(L)'
;VGPHEPYNMHLAVENKFRASRYGMDAAFYDAHDQTTVPARDLGRTLVERLKPYAQDLGCESELEGVLEIVEGGTGSQRQREVYKESGNFLDVVAFLIEGTRPALAEEQS
;
A
#
# COMPACT_ATOMS: atom_id res chain seq x y z
N VAL A 1 19.29 -2.51 -19.46
CA VAL A 1 18.36 -1.43 -19.04
C VAL A 1 18.18 -0.53 -20.24
N GLY A 2 17.01 -0.55 -20.87
CA GLY A 2 16.72 0.30 -22.03
C GLY A 2 16.60 1.77 -21.61
N PRO A 3 16.53 2.72 -22.56
CA PRO A 3 16.35 4.13 -22.24
C PRO A 3 15.06 4.28 -21.43
N HIS A 4 15.18 4.82 -20.21
CA HIS A 4 14.01 5.18 -19.42
C HIS A 4 13.26 6.26 -20.19
N GLU A 5 12.00 5.98 -20.53
CA GLU A 5 11.14 6.98 -21.12
C GLU A 5 11.09 8.20 -20.19
N PRO A 6 11.22 9.44 -20.71
CA PRO A 6 11.26 10.62 -19.86
C PRO A 6 10.03 10.66 -18.97
N TYR A 7 10.26 10.95 -17.68
CA TYR A 7 9.22 10.99 -16.67
C TYR A 7 8.06 11.90 -17.10
N ASN A 8 6.87 11.32 -17.22
CA ASN A 8 5.67 12.06 -17.58
C ASN A 8 4.94 12.54 -16.32
N MET A 9 5.11 13.83 -16.00
CA MET A 9 4.46 14.48 -14.85
C MET A 9 2.94 14.31 -14.85
N HIS A 10 2.29 14.37 -16.01
CA HIS A 10 0.83 14.28 -16.09
C HIS A 10 0.33 12.89 -15.72
N LEU A 11 0.97 11.85 -16.26
CA LEU A 11 0.65 10.46 -15.91
C LEU A 11 0.90 10.17 -14.43
N ALA A 12 1.99 10.69 -13.87
CA ALA A 12 2.27 10.52 -12.45
C ALA A 12 1.21 11.20 -11.55
N VAL A 13 0.76 12.41 -11.91
CA VAL A 13 -0.32 13.10 -11.20
C VAL A 13 -1.64 12.33 -11.30
N GLU A 14 -1.96 11.80 -12.48
CA GLU A 14 -3.16 10.98 -12.67
C GLU A 14 -3.11 9.69 -11.85
N ASN A 15 -2.01 8.94 -11.92
CA ASN A 15 -1.84 7.72 -11.14
C ASN A 15 -1.89 8.01 -9.63
N LYS A 16 -1.31 9.13 -9.17
CA LYS A 16 -1.40 9.57 -7.77
C LYS A 16 -2.85 9.87 -7.37
N PHE A 17 -3.63 10.52 -8.23
CA PHE A 17 -5.05 10.76 -7.97
C PHE A 17 -5.81 9.43 -7.85
N ARG A 18 -5.59 8.50 -8.79
CA ARG A 18 -6.22 7.16 -8.78
C ARG A 18 -5.88 6.40 -7.51
N ALA A 19 -4.61 6.40 -7.09
CA ALA A 19 -4.16 5.77 -5.85
C ALA A 19 -4.88 6.38 -4.63
N SER A 20 -4.97 7.71 -4.58
CA SER A 20 -5.62 8.42 -3.47
C SER A 20 -7.13 8.15 -3.41
N ARG A 21 -7.78 8.03 -4.57
CA ARG A 21 -9.24 7.88 -4.68
C ARG A 21 -9.71 6.44 -4.51
N TYR A 22 -8.97 5.48 -5.05
CA TYR A 22 -9.39 4.08 -5.16
C TYR A 22 -8.50 3.10 -4.39
N GLY A 23 -7.35 3.54 -3.86
CA GLY A 23 -6.47 2.69 -3.06
C GLY A 23 -6.02 1.45 -3.82
N MET A 24 -6.16 0.27 -3.19
CA MET A 24 -5.82 -1.02 -3.81
C MET A 24 -6.81 -1.50 -4.88
N ASP A 25 -7.92 -0.78 -5.06
CA ASP A 25 -8.88 -1.04 -6.15
C ASP A 25 -8.60 -0.12 -7.37
N ALA A 26 -7.49 0.62 -7.34
CA ALA A 26 -7.03 1.46 -8.45
C ALA A 26 -6.41 0.62 -9.58
N ALA A 27 -6.32 1.25 -10.75
CA ALA A 27 -5.56 0.75 -11.88
C ALA A 27 -4.74 1.90 -12.48
N PHE A 28 -3.43 1.69 -12.66
CA PHE A 28 -2.45 2.70 -13.04
C PHE A 28 -2.05 2.55 -14.50
N TYR A 29 -1.85 3.67 -15.19
CA TYR A 29 -1.31 3.63 -16.55
C TYR A 29 0.21 3.47 -16.51
N ASP A 30 0.72 2.45 -17.20
CA ASP A 30 2.14 2.24 -17.46
C ASP A 30 2.47 2.82 -18.84
N ALA A 31 3.40 3.79 -18.86
CA ALA A 31 3.81 4.45 -20.10
C ALA A 31 4.67 3.54 -21.00
N HIS A 32 5.44 2.63 -20.41
CA HIS A 32 6.35 1.74 -21.14
C HIS A 32 5.59 0.71 -21.97
N ASP A 33 4.67 0.01 -21.30
CA ASP A 33 3.85 -1.04 -21.93
C ASP A 33 2.54 -0.49 -22.51
N GLN A 34 2.31 0.82 -22.37
CA GLN A 34 1.13 1.55 -22.83
C GLN A 34 -0.20 0.91 -22.38
N THR A 35 -0.20 0.33 -21.18
CA THR A 35 -1.30 -0.47 -20.64
C THR A 35 -1.74 0.02 -19.26
N THR A 36 -2.86 -0.48 -18.78
CA THR A 36 -3.30 -0.24 -17.40
C THR A 36 -3.04 -1.48 -16.54
N VAL A 37 -2.38 -1.29 -15.41
CA VAL A 37 -2.01 -2.35 -14.47
C VAL A 37 -2.77 -2.16 -13.17
N PRO A 38 -3.47 -3.20 -12.66
CA PRO A 38 -4.10 -3.14 -11.34
C PRO A 38 -3.08 -2.86 -10.23
N ALA A 39 -3.47 -2.04 -9.25
CA ALA A 39 -2.57 -1.65 -8.15
C ALA A 39 -2.02 -2.85 -7.37
N ARG A 40 -2.83 -3.90 -7.19
CA ARG A 40 -2.43 -5.14 -6.50
C ARG A 40 -1.35 -5.89 -7.27
N ASP A 41 -1.52 -6.05 -8.57
CA ASP A 41 -0.57 -6.75 -9.43
C ASP A 41 0.76 -6.00 -9.49
N LEU A 42 0.69 -4.66 -9.62
CA LEU A 42 1.87 -3.81 -9.57
C LEU A 42 2.58 -3.92 -8.21
N GLY A 43 1.84 -3.95 -7.10
CA GLY A 43 2.38 -4.15 -5.76
C GLY A 43 3.17 -5.45 -5.63
N ARG A 44 2.62 -6.58 -6.09
CA ARG A 44 3.31 -7.88 -6.11
C ARG A 44 4.59 -7.83 -6.94
N THR A 45 4.48 -7.27 -8.14
CA THR A 45 5.60 -7.16 -9.08
C THR A 45 6.73 -6.32 -8.50
N LEU A 46 6.40 -5.23 -7.80
CA LEU A 46 7.38 -4.39 -7.13
C LEU A 46 8.04 -5.11 -5.96
N VAL A 47 7.29 -5.87 -5.15
CA VAL A 47 7.88 -6.69 -4.08
C VAL A 47 8.88 -7.70 -4.65
N GLU A 48 8.49 -8.47 -5.67
CA GLU A 48 9.38 -9.44 -6.32
C GLU A 48 10.64 -8.79 -6.89
N ARG A 49 10.47 -7.65 -7.57
CA ARG A 49 11.58 -6.89 -8.16
C ARG A 49 12.53 -6.32 -7.11
N LEU A 50 12.01 -5.88 -5.96
CA LEU A 50 12.80 -5.25 -4.90
C LEU A 50 13.41 -6.26 -3.92
N LYS A 51 12.95 -7.52 -3.93
CA LYS A 51 13.37 -8.58 -3.00
C LYS A 51 14.89 -8.77 -2.90
N PRO A 52 15.69 -8.81 -3.99
CA PRO A 52 17.14 -8.97 -3.87
C PRO A 52 17.81 -7.82 -3.12
N TYR A 53 17.33 -6.59 -3.31
CA TYR A 53 17.88 -5.41 -2.61
C TYR A 53 17.47 -5.38 -1.14
N ALA A 54 16.25 -5.82 -0.83
CA ALA A 54 15.79 -5.94 0.55
C ALA A 54 16.59 -7.02 1.30
N GLN A 55 16.96 -8.11 0.63
CA GLN A 55 17.87 -9.12 1.18
C GLN A 55 19.26 -8.55 1.47
N ASP A 56 19.83 -7.80 0.53
CA ASP A 56 21.13 -7.14 0.73
C ASP A 56 21.12 -6.13 1.89
N LEU A 57 19.97 -5.47 2.12
CA LEU A 57 19.77 -4.49 3.19
C LEU A 57 19.27 -5.11 4.51
N GLY A 58 18.95 -6.41 4.53
CA GLY A 58 18.40 -7.10 5.69
C GLY A 58 16.98 -6.67 6.09
N CYS A 59 16.16 -6.21 5.14
CA CYS A 59 14.78 -5.73 5.37
C CYS A 59 13.73 -6.47 4.51
N GLU A 60 13.99 -7.75 4.20
CA GLU A 60 13.08 -8.60 3.41
C GLU A 60 11.69 -8.73 4.06
N SER A 61 11.64 -8.92 5.37
CA SER A 61 10.38 -9.04 6.14
C SER A 61 9.48 -7.81 6.01
N GLU A 62 10.08 -6.62 6.06
CA GLU A 62 9.37 -5.34 5.97
C GLU A 62 8.83 -5.13 4.56
N LEU A 63 9.58 -5.55 3.54
CA LEU A 63 9.12 -5.53 2.15
C LEU A 63 7.96 -6.53 1.96
N GLU A 64 8.05 -7.74 2.52
CA GLU A 64 7.01 -8.75 2.43
C GLU A 64 5.70 -8.30 3.12
N GLY A 65 5.78 -7.45 4.15
CA GLY A 65 4.61 -6.81 4.77
C GLY A 65 3.75 -5.99 3.79
N VAL A 66 4.30 -5.54 2.65
CA VAL A 66 3.49 -4.91 1.59
C VAL A 66 2.46 -5.89 1.01
N LEU A 67 2.78 -7.18 0.92
CA LEU A 67 1.85 -8.19 0.41
C LEU A 67 0.62 -8.35 1.31
N GLU A 68 0.76 -8.13 2.62
CA GLU A 68 -0.38 -8.13 3.54
C GLU A 68 -1.37 -7.01 3.20
N ILE A 69 -0.87 -5.83 2.81
CA ILE A 69 -1.72 -4.71 2.36
C ILE A 69 -2.34 -5.02 1.00
N VAL A 70 -1.56 -5.62 0.09
CA VAL A 70 -2.03 -6.01 -1.25
C VAL A 70 -3.17 -7.02 -1.17
N GLU A 71 -3.15 -7.95 -0.22
CA GLU A 71 -4.21 -8.96 -0.04
C GLU A 71 -5.33 -8.46 0.88
N GLY A 72 -4.98 -8.05 2.09
CA GLY A 72 -5.90 -7.71 3.17
C GLY A 72 -6.51 -6.32 3.05
N GLY A 73 -6.02 -5.49 2.14
CA GLY A 73 -6.52 -4.13 1.93
C GLY A 73 -5.89 -3.08 2.86
N THR A 74 -6.36 -1.85 2.71
CA THR A 74 -5.75 -0.67 3.32
C THR A 74 -6.30 -0.38 4.71
N GLY A 75 -5.56 0.42 5.49
CA GLY A 75 -6.08 0.98 6.75
C GLY A 75 -7.36 1.81 6.55
N SER A 76 -7.50 2.50 5.41
CA SER A 76 -8.71 3.26 5.10
C SER A 76 -9.93 2.38 4.80
N GLN A 77 -9.74 1.18 4.23
CA GLN A 77 -10.81 0.19 4.06
C GLN A 77 -11.29 -0.32 5.42
N ARG A 78 -10.36 -0.71 6.31
CA ARG A 78 -10.68 -1.15 7.68
C ARG A 78 -11.41 -0.07 8.50
N GLN A 79 -10.96 1.18 8.44
CA GLN A 79 -11.64 2.29 9.12
C GLN A 79 -13.08 2.51 8.61
N ARG A 80 -13.30 2.38 7.29
CA ARG A 80 -14.63 2.47 6.70
C ARG A 80 -15.55 1.33 7.13
N GLU A 81 -15.01 0.12 7.29
CA GLU A 81 -15.76 -1.04 7.78
C GLU A 81 -16.22 -0.81 9.22
N VAL A 82 -15.32 -0.37 10.10
CA VAL A 82 -15.67 -0.01 11.49
C VAL A 82 -16.77 1.04 11.53
N TYR A 83 -16.67 2.10 10.70
CA TYR A 83 -17.73 3.10 10.63
C TYR A 83 -19.05 2.55 10.07
N LYS A 84 -19.00 1.67 9.07
CA LYS A 84 -20.20 1.07 8.48
C LYS A 84 -20.94 0.18 9.49
N GLU A 85 -20.20 -0.49 10.38
CA GLU A 85 -20.77 -1.35 11.42
C GLU A 85 -21.30 -0.55 12.63
N SER A 86 -20.55 0.46 13.08
CA SER A 86 -20.89 1.24 14.28
C SER A 86 -21.78 2.46 14.01
N GLY A 87 -21.66 3.07 12.84
CA GLY A 87 -22.23 4.40 12.53
C GLY A 87 -21.58 5.55 13.30
N ASN A 88 -20.44 5.34 13.95
CA ASN A 88 -19.86 6.29 14.91
C ASN A 88 -18.36 6.49 14.69
N PHE A 89 -17.93 7.75 14.57
CA PHE A 89 -16.52 8.08 14.38
C PHE A 89 -15.66 7.83 15.62
N LEU A 90 -16.22 7.87 16.83
CA LEU A 90 -15.46 7.56 18.04
C LEU A 90 -14.97 6.11 18.05
N ASP A 91 -15.74 5.18 17.48
CA ASP A 91 -15.34 3.78 17.39
C ASP A 91 -14.21 3.58 16.36
N VAL A 92 -14.19 4.36 15.27
CA VAL A 92 -13.07 4.39 14.33
C VAL A 92 -11.79 4.91 15.01
N VAL A 93 -11.91 5.94 15.83
CA VAL A 93 -10.77 6.48 16.60
C VAL A 93 -10.28 5.45 17.61
N ALA A 94 -11.18 4.78 18.34
CA ALA A 94 -10.83 3.73 19.28
C ALA A 94 -10.08 2.58 18.58
N PHE A 95 -10.57 2.14 17.41
CA PHE A 95 -9.90 1.14 16.57
C PHE A 95 -8.47 1.57 16.18
N LEU A 96 -8.28 2.83 15.78
CA LEU A 96 -6.96 3.36 15.43
C LEU A 96 -6.01 3.41 16.63
N ILE A 97 -6.51 3.82 17.81
CA ILE A 97 -5.72 3.85 19.04
C ILE A 97 -5.25 2.44 19.39
N GLU A 98 -6.14 1.45 19.32
CA GLU A 98 -5.78 0.07 19.64
C GLU A 98 -4.78 -0.50 18.63
N GLY A 99 -4.98 -0.26 17.33
CA GLY A 99 -4.09 -0.76 16.27
C GLY A 99 -2.74 -0.06 16.15
N THR A 100 -2.53 1.05 16.87
CA THR A 100 -1.26 1.80 16.87
C THR A 100 -0.64 1.95 18.25
N ARG A 101 -1.30 1.41 19.30
CA ARG A 101 -0.69 1.34 20.63
C ARG A 101 0.61 0.56 20.46
N PRO A 102 1.75 1.15 20.81
CA PRO A 102 3.02 0.51 20.55
C PRO A 102 3.10 -0.77 21.40
N ALA A 103 3.74 -1.81 20.86
CA ALA A 103 4.05 -3.07 21.55
C ALA A 103 5.05 -2.89 22.73
N LEU A 104 5.02 -1.73 23.41
CA LEU A 104 5.94 -1.31 24.46
C LEU A 104 5.56 -1.82 25.86
N ALA A 105 4.67 -2.82 25.95
CA ALA A 105 4.38 -3.50 27.21
C ALA A 105 5.12 -4.85 27.35
N GLU A 106 5.71 -5.39 26.28
CA GLU A 106 6.33 -6.73 26.31
C GLU A 106 7.87 -6.71 26.41
N GLU A 107 8.53 -5.55 26.38
CA GLU A 107 9.99 -5.43 26.63
C GLU A 107 10.35 -5.10 28.09
N GLN A 108 9.40 -5.18 29.03
CA GLN A 108 9.67 -5.10 30.47
C GLN A 108 9.25 -6.40 31.17
N SER A 109 9.91 -7.52 30.86
CA SER A 109 9.94 -8.72 31.70
C SER A 109 11.21 -9.53 31.45
#